data_AF-W7TI76-F1
#
_entry.id   AF-W7TI76-F1
#
_cell.length_a   1.000
_cell.length_b   1.000
_cell.length_c   1.000
_cell.angle_alpha   90.00
_cell.angle_beta   90.00
_cell.angle_gamma   90.00
#
_symmetry.space_group_name_H-M   'P 1'
#
loop_
_entity.id
_entity.type
_entity.pdbx_description
1 polymer ?
#
loop_
_entity_poly.entity_id
_entity_poly.type
_entity_poly.pdbx_seq_one_letter_code
_entity_poly.pdbx_strand_id
1 'polypeptide(L)'
;MRELGKKKGWSQAKEGARVETRRRRPARSRPVHRTRLSPLVQEDKITFEMSLDDDINKEEMLDVFRFDPDYEANERTWKEIKKEILGESGSEADDESGSDEEEESDEEEGRQEGGAVGMPGGNQVQVVYDMTEQDLVNLKRTIYLTIMSSAGFEEATHKLMKLDLKNGQEMELCLMLVECCSQEKTYLKYYGFIACRICLLNRVYQDAFEEVFKEQYSTIHRLETNKLRNVAKIFAHLLYSDSLPWTVFECIHLNEEDTTSSSRIFIKILCQELSEQLGLAKLKERFSDPYMEQAFAGLFPTHDPRATRFAINFFVSIGLGGLTDGLRTHLKNYQKRLVEEAQAAALRQAEESSDSDSSSSSSSSSSSSSSSSSSSDSSSTSSSSSSSTSSSSSSESESD
;
A
#
# COMPACT_ATOMS: atom_id res chain seq x y z
N MET A 1 44.35 -31.84 44.18
CA MET A 1 43.13 -32.64 44.46
C MET A 1 41.98 -31.85 45.10
N ARG A 2 42.19 -30.86 46.00
CA ARG A 2 41.08 -30.12 46.66
C ARG A 2 40.26 -29.19 45.73
N GLU A 3 40.84 -28.62 44.67
CA GLU A 3 40.10 -27.74 43.75
C GLU A 3 39.14 -28.46 42.80
N LEU A 4 39.49 -29.68 42.36
CA LEU A 4 38.64 -30.49 41.48
C LEU A 4 37.36 -30.96 42.21
N GLY A 5 37.45 -31.24 43.51
CA GLY A 5 36.29 -31.58 44.35
C GLY A 5 35.32 -30.40 44.53
N LYS A 6 35.84 -29.17 44.66
CA LYS A 6 35.01 -27.95 44.74
C LYS A 6 34.28 -27.66 43.41
N LYS A 7 34.95 -27.85 42.27
CA LYS A 7 34.32 -27.71 40.94
C LYS A 7 33.21 -28.75 40.70
N LYS A 8 33.40 -30.01 41.10
CA LYS A 8 32.36 -31.05 41.02
C LYS A 8 31.15 -30.74 41.91
N GLY A 9 31.39 -30.30 43.15
CA GLY A 9 30.31 -29.90 44.08
C GLY A 9 29.50 -28.68 43.58
N TRP A 10 30.17 -27.69 42.98
CA TRP A 10 29.49 -26.54 42.38
C TRP A 10 28.69 -26.91 41.12
N SER A 11 29.14 -27.88 40.34
CA SER A 11 28.40 -28.40 39.18
C SER A 11 27.14 -29.14 39.61
N GLN A 12 27.25 -30.04 40.60
CA GLN A 12 26.09 -30.76 41.16
C GLN A 12 25.10 -29.83 41.85
N ALA A 13 25.57 -28.81 42.58
CA ALA A 13 24.71 -27.82 43.20
C ALA A 13 23.97 -26.94 42.17
N LYS A 14 24.65 -26.56 41.06
CA LYS A 14 24.02 -25.84 39.95
C LYS A 14 22.99 -26.69 39.21
N GLU A 15 23.27 -27.98 39.02
CA GLU A 15 22.34 -28.94 38.42
C GLU A 15 21.10 -29.13 39.30
N GLY A 16 21.29 -29.33 40.61
CA GLY A 16 20.21 -29.42 41.59
C GLY A 16 19.35 -28.15 41.65
N ALA A 17 19.98 -26.97 41.66
CA ALA A 17 19.27 -25.69 41.60
C ALA A 17 18.49 -25.52 40.28
N ARG A 18 19.01 -26.03 39.16
CA ARG A 18 18.36 -26.01 37.83
C ARG A 18 17.16 -26.96 37.75
N VAL A 19 17.22 -28.12 38.41
CA VAL A 19 16.11 -29.08 38.49
C VAL A 19 15.01 -28.55 39.42
N GLU A 20 15.39 -27.95 40.55
CA GLU A 20 14.45 -27.35 41.51
C GLU A 20 13.72 -26.13 40.90
N THR A 21 14.44 -25.26 40.19
CA THR A 21 13.82 -24.15 39.44
C THR A 21 12.94 -24.62 38.28
N ARG A 22 13.23 -25.81 37.70
CA ARG A 22 12.36 -26.44 36.68
C ARG A 22 11.07 -27.00 37.27
N ARG A 23 11.10 -27.57 38.48
CA ARG A 23 9.89 -28.07 39.17
C ARG A 23 8.97 -26.95 39.66
N ARG A 24 9.54 -25.82 40.10
CA ARG A 24 8.76 -24.66 40.57
C ARG A 24 8.04 -23.90 39.46
N ARG A 25 8.45 -24.05 38.21
CA ARG A 25 7.72 -23.51 37.05
C ARG A 25 6.70 -24.55 36.58
N PRO A 26 5.45 -24.18 36.28
CA PRO A 26 4.52 -25.11 35.63
C PRO A 26 5.16 -25.63 34.34
N ALA A 27 4.87 -26.89 33.97
CA ALA A 27 5.50 -27.64 32.87
C ALA A 27 5.36 -27.03 31.45
N ARG A 28 5.02 -25.74 31.32
CA ARG A 28 4.99 -24.95 30.08
C ARG A 28 6.28 -25.03 29.26
N SER A 29 7.44 -25.24 29.89
CA SER A 29 8.71 -25.32 29.16
C SER A 29 8.94 -26.65 28.43
N ARG A 30 8.14 -27.68 28.72
CA ARG A 30 8.19 -29.01 28.08
C ARG A 30 6.78 -29.60 28.06
N PRO A 31 5.96 -29.25 27.04
CA PRO A 31 4.67 -29.91 26.88
C PRO A 31 4.87 -31.42 26.69
N VAL A 32 3.95 -32.22 27.25
CA VAL A 32 4.00 -33.70 27.22
C VAL A 32 4.01 -34.22 25.77
N HIS A 33 3.32 -33.50 24.88
CA HIS A 33 3.33 -33.75 23.44
C HIS A 33 3.70 -32.45 22.71
N ARG A 34 4.48 -32.56 21.63
CA ARG A 34 4.58 -31.47 20.66
C ARG A 34 3.25 -31.39 19.91
N THR A 35 2.75 -30.19 19.64
CA THR A 35 1.39 -29.90 19.14
C THR A 35 0.99 -30.64 17.85
N ARG A 36 1.94 -31.24 17.11
CA ARG A 36 1.71 -32.02 15.89
C ARG A 36 1.68 -33.55 16.09
N LEU A 37 1.80 -34.04 17.32
CA LEU A 37 2.05 -35.47 17.64
C LEU A 37 0.97 -36.13 18.52
N SER A 38 -0.23 -35.55 18.64
CA SER A 38 -1.38 -36.22 19.27
C SER A 38 -2.48 -36.59 18.27
N PRO A 39 -2.25 -37.57 17.38
CA PRO A 39 -3.29 -38.06 16.48
C PRO A 39 -4.14 -39.21 17.06
N LEU A 40 -3.86 -39.72 18.26
CA LEU A 40 -4.63 -40.82 18.86
C LEU A 40 -5.60 -40.32 19.92
N VAL A 41 -6.84 -40.80 19.86
CA VAL A 41 -7.84 -40.64 20.92
C VAL A 41 -7.36 -41.37 22.16
N GLN A 42 -7.60 -40.82 23.35
CA GLN A 42 -7.07 -41.36 24.61
C GLN A 42 -7.53 -42.80 24.90
N GLU A 43 -8.66 -43.20 24.32
CA GLU A 43 -9.29 -44.53 24.48
C GLU A 43 -8.60 -45.62 23.64
N ASP A 44 -7.96 -45.26 22.51
CA ASP A 44 -7.28 -46.21 21.62
C ASP A 44 -5.81 -46.44 21.99
N LYS A 45 -5.36 -45.83 23.09
CA LYS A 45 -3.97 -45.90 23.52
C LYS A 45 -3.70 -47.18 24.33
N ILE A 46 -2.95 -48.10 23.73
CA ILE A 46 -2.43 -49.27 24.45
C ILE A 46 -1.12 -48.87 25.17
N THR A 47 -1.11 -48.99 26.50
CA THR A 47 0.08 -48.74 27.32
C THR A 47 0.72 -50.05 27.75
N PHE A 48 1.93 -50.32 27.26
CA PHE A 48 2.73 -51.46 27.70
C PHE A 48 3.50 -51.11 28.98
N GLU A 49 3.40 -51.96 30.00
CA GLU A 49 4.18 -51.85 31.23
C GLU A 49 5.41 -52.75 31.10
N MET A 50 6.57 -52.14 30.84
CA MET A 50 7.85 -52.85 30.72
C MET A 50 8.82 -52.32 31.77
N SER A 51 9.47 -53.21 32.50
CA SER A 51 10.48 -52.85 33.49
C SER A 51 11.86 -52.68 32.82
N LEU A 52 12.77 -51.92 33.44
CA LEU A 52 14.12 -51.73 32.92
C LEU A 52 15.00 -52.99 33.04
N ASP A 53 14.61 -53.92 33.90
CA ASP A 53 15.38 -55.12 34.22
C ASP A 53 14.83 -56.37 33.50
N ASP A 54 13.75 -56.22 32.71
CA ASP A 54 13.15 -57.33 31.96
C ASP A 54 14.03 -57.71 30.77
N ASP A 55 14.21 -59.02 30.54
CA ASP A 55 14.90 -59.54 29.35
C ASP A 55 14.01 -59.36 28.11
N ILE A 56 14.17 -58.22 27.42
CA ILE A 56 13.42 -57.90 26.21
C ILE A 56 14.01 -58.66 25.01
N ASN A 57 13.23 -59.57 24.42
CA ASN A 57 13.55 -60.18 23.15
C ASN A 57 13.51 -59.13 22.04
N LYS A 58 14.65 -58.87 21.41
CA LYS A 58 14.78 -57.85 20.35
C LYS A 58 14.34 -58.31 18.96
N GLU A 59 14.10 -59.62 18.81
CA GLU A 59 13.64 -60.26 17.57
C GLU A 59 14.38 -59.78 16.29
N GLU A 60 15.70 -59.57 16.38
CA GLU A 60 16.56 -58.98 15.33
C GLU A 60 16.51 -59.74 13.98
N MET A 61 15.96 -60.95 13.97
CA MET A 61 15.79 -61.78 12.78
C MET A 61 14.59 -61.36 11.91
N LEU A 62 13.66 -60.55 12.43
CA LEU A 62 12.53 -59.99 11.67
C LEU A 62 12.97 -58.91 10.68
N ASP A 63 14.09 -58.21 10.97
CA ASP A 63 14.64 -57.17 10.10
C ASP A 63 15.31 -57.74 8.83
N VAL A 64 15.57 -59.06 8.79
CA VAL A 64 16.23 -59.74 7.67
C VAL A 64 15.19 -60.52 6.87
N PHE A 65 15.09 -60.21 5.57
CA PHE A 65 14.23 -60.95 4.66
C PHE A 65 14.55 -62.46 4.67
N ARG A 66 13.53 -63.26 4.95
CA ARG A 66 13.56 -64.72 4.88
C ARG A 66 12.38 -65.20 4.06
N PHE A 67 12.56 -66.32 3.38
CA PHE A 67 11.49 -66.96 2.66
C PHE A 67 10.45 -67.50 3.65
N ASP A 68 9.21 -67.04 3.50
CA ASP A 68 8.06 -67.47 4.29
C ASP A 68 7.26 -68.54 3.50
N PRO A 69 7.19 -69.80 3.97
CA PRO A 69 6.37 -70.84 3.35
C PRO A 69 4.87 -70.52 3.35
N ASP A 70 4.39 -69.73 4.31
CA ASP A 70 2.96 -69.42 4.51
C ASP A 70 2.60 -67.98 4.05
N TYR A 71 3.44 -67.41 3.17
CA TYR A 71 3.32 -66.04 2.66
C TYR A 71 1.88 -65.69 2.21
N GLU A 72 1.25 -66.56 1.41
CA GLU A 72 -0.09 -66.31 0.90
C GLU A 72 -1.17 -66.25 1.99
N ALA A 73 -1.02 -67.01 3.07
CA ALA A 73 -1.98 -67.01 4.18
C ALA A 73 -1.79 -65.75 5.04
N ASN A 74 -0.54 -65.43 5.38
CA ASN A 74 -0.20 -64.23 6.15
C ASN A 74 -0.65 -62.96 5.42
N GLU A 75 -0.44 -62.86 4.10
CA GLU A 75 -0.85 -61.70 3.34
C GLU A 75 -2.38 -61.51 3.26
N ARG A 76 -3.15 -62.61 3.21
CA ARG A 76 -4.62 -62.54 3.33
C ARG A 76 -5.04 -61.96 4.68
N THR A 77 -4.46 -62.44 5.78
CA THR A 77 -4.76 -61.91 7.13
C THR A 77 -4.38 -60.43 7.28
N TRP A 78 -3.24 -60.00 6.71
CA TRP A 78 -2.84 -58.60 6.71
C TRP A 78 -3.79 -57.71 5.89
N LYS A 79 -4.31 -58.22 4.76
CA LYS A 79 -5.33 -57.50 3.96
C LYS A 79 -6.63 -57.31 4.73
N GLU A 80 -7.06 -58.33 5.48
CA GLU A 80 -8.23 -58.24 6.36
C GLU A 80 -8.03 -57.21 7.48
N ILE A 81 -6.90 -57.28 8.20
CA ILE A 81 -6.56 -56.33 9.27
C ILE A 81 -6.41 -54.89 8.73
N LYS A 82 -5.78 -54.72 7.57
CA LYS A 82 -5.65 -53.41 6.90
C LYS A 82 -7.03 -52.83 6.57
N LYS A 83 -7.95 -53.65 6.06
CA LYS A 83 -9.32 -53.25 5.74
C LYS A 83 -10.10 -52.86 7.00
N GLU A 84 -9.88 -53.55 8.12
CA GLU A 84 -10.49 -53.21 9.41
C GLU A 84 -9.99 -51.86 9.97
N ILE A 85 -8.69 -51.58 9.90
CA ILE A 85 -8.09 -50.36 10.46
C ILE A 85 -8.43 -49.10 9.65
N LEU A 86 -8.40 -49.18 8.30
CA LEU A 86 -8.69 -48.03 7.42
C LEU A 86 -10.19 -47.87 7.10
N GLY A 87 -11.00 -48.91 7.30
CA GLY A 87 -12.39 -48.98 6.86
C GLY A 87 -12.53 -49.14 5.32
N GLU A 88 -13.67 -49.66 4.87
CA GLU A 88 -14.00 -49.91 3.44
C GLU A 88 -14.15 -48.61 2.60
N SER A 89 -13.97 -47.44 3.20
CA SER A 89 -14.00 -46.14 2.51
C SER A 89 -12.61 -45.64 2.08
N GLY A 90 -11.54 -46.37 2.38
CA GLY A 90 -10.24 -46.17 1.73
C GLY A 90 -10.35 -46.66 0.29
N SER A 91 -10.74 -45.75 -0.61
CA SER A 91 -10.81 -45.96 -2.05
C SER A 91 -9.71 -46.90 -2.54
N GLU A 92 -10.15 -47.97 -3.22
CA GLU A 92 -9.36 -48.86 -4.07
C GLU A 92 -8.56 -48.01 -5.09
N ALA A 93 -7.41 -47.50 -4.67
CA ALA A 93 -6.49 -46.70 -5.47
C ALA A 93 -5.06 -47.06 -5.06
N ASP A 94 -4.58 -48.15 -5.65
CA ASP A 94 -3.23 -48.37 -6.17
C ASP A 94 -3.18 -49.86 -6.60
N ASP A 95 -3.39 -50.16 -7.88
CA ASP A 95 -2.42 -50.07 -8.98
C ASP A 95 -1.48 -51.28 -9.05
N GLU A 96 -1.99 -52.33 -9.68
CA GLU A 96 -1.23 -53.39 -10.32
C GLU A 96 -1.56 -53.34 -11.81
N SER A 97 -0.80 -52.56 -12.59
CA SER A 97 -0.55 -52.85 -14.01
C SER A 97 0.53 -51.92 -14.58
N GLY A 98 1.76 -52.42 -14.67
CA GLY A 98 2.75 -51.88 -15.59
C GLY A 98 2.50 -52.37 -17.01
N SER A 99 2.22 -51.45 -17.92
CA SER A 99 2.51 -51.61 -19.36
C SER A 99 2.63 -50.23 -20.01
N ASP A 100 3.77 -50.01 -20.68
CA ASP A 100 4.02 -48.92 -21.61
C ASP A 100 2.90 -48.81 -22.67
N GLU A 101 2.53 -47.59 -23.04
CA GLU A 101 2.64 -47.05 -24.41
C GLU A 101 2.22 -45.57 -24.40
N GLU A 102 3.01 -44.74 -25.09
CA GLU A 102 2.75 -43.32 -25.33
C GLU A 102 1.52 -43.12 -26.23
N GLU A 103 0.76 -42.05 -26.05
CA GLU A 103 0.33 -41.12 -27.11
C GLU A 103 -0.26 -39.83 -26.49
N GLU A 104 0.10 -38.69 -27.09
CA GLU A 104 -0.47 -37.37 -26.85
C GLU A 104 -1.92 -37.27 -27.36
N SER A 105 -2.77 -36.53 -26.64
CA SER A 105 -3.79 -35.68 -27.26
C SER A 105 -4.41 -34.74 -26.23
N ASP A 106 -4.12 -33.45 -26.39
CA ASP A 106 -4.98 -32.34 -25.98
C ASP A 106 -6.37 -32.49 -26.61
N GLU A 107 -7.43 -32.23 -25.84
CA GLU A 107 -8.57 -31.41 -26.29
C GLU A 107 -9.49 -31.07 -25.12
N GLU A 108 -9.77 -29.77 -24.98
CA GLU A 108 -10.88 -29.24 -24.19
C GLU A 108 -12.22 -29.74 -24.76
N GLU A 109 -13.21 -29.95 -23.90
CA GLU A 109 -14.39 -29.06 -23.86
C GLU A 109 -15.35 -29.48 -22.75
N GLY A 110 -15.99 -28.48 -22.17
CA GLY A 110 -16.89 -28.63 -21.04
C GLY A 110 -18.18 -29.37 -21.36
N ARG A 111 -18.82 -29.85 -20.30
CA ARG A 111 -20.28 -29.83 -20.22
C ARG A 111 -20.78 -29.86 -18.79
N GLN A 112 -21.67 -28.91 -18.57
CA GLN A 112 -22.58 -28.72 -17.47
C GLN A 112 -23.66 -29.80 -17.47
N GLU A 113 -23.95 -30.37 -16.29
CA GLU A 113 -25.26 -30.85 -15.82
C GLU A 113 -25.06 -31.33 -14.37
N GLY A 114 -25.92 -31.07 -13.39
CA GLY A 114 -27.35 -30.89 -13.48
C GLY A 114 -28.08 -32.00 -12.74
N GLY A 115 -27.89 -32.09 -11.41
CA GLY A 115 -28.87 -32.59 -10.44
C GLY A 115 -29.12 -34.10 -10.30
N ALA A 116 -29.03 -34.60 -9.06
CA ALA A 116 -30.08 -35.43 -8.44
C ALA A 116 -29.77 -35.67 -6.95
N VAL A 117 -30.85 -35.72 -6.18
CA VAL A 117 -30.96 -35.70 -4.72
C VAL A 117 -30.95 -37.13 -4.15
N GLY A 118 -30.34 -37.37 -2.98
CA GLY A 118 -30.66 -38.56 -2.18
C GLY A 118 -29.76 -38.95 -0.99
N MET A 119 -30.04 -38.37 0.19
CA MET A 119 -30.05 -39.03 1.53
C MET A 119 -28.72 -39.38 2.25
N PRO A 120 -28.74 -39.55 3.60
CA PRO A 120 -27.98 -38.72 4.54
C PRO A 120 -26.88 -39.47 5.30
N GLY A 121 -25.97 -38.74 5.93
CA GLY A 121 -25.16 -39.26 7.04
C GLY A 121 -23.66 -39.23 6.79
N GLY A 122 -23.12 -38.03 6.64
CA GLY A 122 -21.69 -37.79 6.73
C GLY A 122 -21.49 -36.31 6.97
N ASN A 123 -20.94 -35.94 8.11
CA ASN A 123 -20.62 -34.56 8.45
C ASN A 123 -19.40 -34.11 7.61
N GLN A 124 -19.52 -34.17 6.29
CA GLN A 124 -18.64 -33.43 5.40
C GLN A 124 -19.02 -31.97 5.61
N VAL A 125 -18.16 -31.23 6.30
CA VAL A 125 -18.27 -29.78 6.38
C VAL A 125 -18.11 -29.29 4.94
N GLN A 126 -19.23 -29.15 4.24
CA GLN A 126 -19.28 -28.42 2.99
C GLN A 126 -18.77 -27.03 3.33
N VAL A 127 -17.57 -26.70 2.85
CA VAL A 127 -16.99 -25.37 3.00
C VAL A 127 -17.86 -24.46 2.15
N VAL A 128 -18.86 -23.85 2.79
CA VAL A 128 -19.75 -22.89 2.15
C VAL A 128 -18.91 -21.65 1.86
N TYR A 129 -18.62 -21.43 0.59
CA TYR A 129 -17.99 -20.19 0.13
C TYR A 129 -19.04 -19.09 0.12
N ASP A 130 -18.92 -18.15 1.06
CA ASP A 130 -19.80 -17.00 1.13
C ASP A 130 -19.41 -15.97 0.05
N MET A 131 -20.27 -15.80 -0.94
CA MET A 131 -20.12 -14.79 -2.00
C MET A 131 -20.77 -13.44 -1.64
N THR A 132 -21.41 -13.34 -0.47
CA THR A 132 -22.31 -12.22 -0.14
C THR A 132 -21.67 -11.10 0.68
N GLU A 133 -20.38 -11.22 1.05
CA GLU A 133 -19.58 -10.25 1.80
C GLU A 133 -20.31 -9.65 3.04
N GLN A 134 -21.26 -10.39 3.62
CA GLN A 134 -22.14 -9.86 4.67
C GLN A 134 -21.38 -9.43 5.92
N ASP A 135 -20.31 -10.14 6.26
CA ASP A 135 -19.44 -9.81 7.39
C ASP A 135 -18.76 -8.45 7.22
N LEU A 136 -18.34 -8.10 6.00
CA LEU A 136 -17.73 -6.79 5.71
C LEU A 136 -18.78 -5.69 5.83
N VAL A 137 -19.98 -5.89 5.28
CA VAL A 137 -21.07 -4.92 5.38
C VAL A 137 -21.48 -4.69 6.84
N ASN A 138 -21.55 -5.75 7.64
CA ASN A 138 -21.84 -5.68 9.07
C ASN A 138 -20.75 -4.94 9.84
N LEU A 139 -19.49 -5.15 9.49
CA LEU A 139 -18.36 -4.42 10.06
C LEU A 139 -18.46 -2.92 9.73
N LYS A 140 -18.64 -2.57 8.45
CA LYS A 140 -18.79 -1.18 7.98
C LYS A 140 -19.93 -0.47 8.71
N ARG A 141 -21.08 -1.14 8.84
CA ARG A 141 -22.22 -0.64 9.61
C ARG A 141 -21.88 -0.41 11.08
N THR A 142 -21.19 -1.34 11.72
CA THR A 142 -20.79 -1.23 13.13
C THR A 142 -19.86 -0.04 13.36
N ILE A 143 -18.87 0.15 12.48
CA ILE A 143 -17.94 1.28 12.53
C ILE A 143 -18.70 2.61 12.35
N TYR A 144 -19.56 2.70 11.33
CA TYR A 144 -20.38 3.89 11.06
C TYR A 144 -21.25 4.26 12.27
N LEU A 145 -22.00 3.30 12.83
CA LEU A 145 -22.84 3.56 14.00
C LEU A 145 -22.01 3.99 15.22
N THR A 146 -20.81 3.43 15.39
CA THR A 146 -19.91 3.79 16.49
C THR A 146 -19.42 5.23 16.37
N ILE A 147 -19.05 5.66 15.15
CA ILE A 147 -18.61 7.05 14.89
C ILE A 147 -19.75 8.04 15.09
N MET A 148 -20.95 7.73 14.60
CA MET A 148 -22.12 8.62 14.66
C MET A 148 -22.79 8.70 16.04
N SER A 149 -22.73 7.62 16.82
CA SER A 149 -23.31 7.59 18.17
C SER A 149 -22.42 8.19 19.25
N SER A 150 -21.17 8.52 18.93
CA SER A 150 -20.20 9.07 19.88
C SER A 150 -20.28 10.59 19.94
N ALA A 151 -20.20 11.15 21.14
CA ALA A 151 -20.34 12.60 21.34
C ALA A 151 -19.02 13.36 21.09
N GLY A 152 -17.89 12.71 21.35
CA GLY A 152 -16.55 13.29 21.22
C GLY A 152 -15.57 12.34 20.53
N PHE A 153 -14.52 12.91 19.93
CA PHE A 153 -13.54 12.14 19.15
C PHE A 153 -12.78 11.13 20.03
N GLU A 154 -12.55 11.43 21.30
CA GLU A 154 -11.89 10.52 22.25
C GLU A 154 -12.75 9.30 22.57
N GLU A 155 -14.05 9.51 22.78
CA GLU A 155 -15.01 8.44 23.02
C GLU A 155 -15.12 7.54 21.79
N ALA A 156 -15.24 8.15 20.60
CA ALA A 156 -15.29 7.43 19.34
C ALA A 156 -14.04 6.59 19.13
N THR A 157 -12.86 7.19 19.31
CA THR A 157 -11.58 6.48 19.15
C THR A 157 -11.46 5.33 20.15
N HIS A 158 -11.82 5.54 21.42
CA HIS A 158 -11.78 4.49 22.44
C HIS A 158 -12.74 3.33 22.11
N LYS A 159 -13.96 3.63 21.64
CA LYS A 159 -14.91 2.60 21.21
C LYS A 159 -14.41 1.84 19.99
N LEU A 160 -13.85 2.53 18.99
CA LEU A 160 -13.30 1.91 17.78
C LEU A 160 -12.13 0.98 18.11
N MET A 161 -11.25 1.37 19.03
CA MET A 161 -10.13 0.52 19.48
C MET A 161 -10.57 -0.66 20.34
N LYS A 162 -11.80 -0.64 20.87
CA LYS A 162 -12.39 -1.75 21.62
C LYS A 162 -13.13 -2.74 20.72
N LEU A 163 -13.36 -2.39 19.45
CA LEU A 163 -13.83 -3.36 18.46
C LEU A 163 -12.65 -4.29 18.16
N ASP A 164 -12.77 -5.57 18.50
CA ASP A 164 -11.77 -6.58 18.17
C ASP A 164 -11.77 -6.82 16.65
N LEU A 165 -11.00 -6.00 15.92
CA LEU A 165 -10.81 -6.15 14.48
C LEU A 165 -9.91 -7.37 14.21
N LYS A 166 -10.32 -8.21 13.25
CA LYS A 166 -9.44 -9.28 12.76
C LYS A 166 -8.27 -8.66 12.00
N ASN A 167 -7.10 -9.32 12.03
CA ASN A 167 -5.93 -8.90 11.25
C ASN A 167 -6.32 -8.72 9.77
N GLY A 168 -6.06 -7.53 9.22
CA GLY A 168 -6.43 -7.15 7.84
C GLY A 168 -7.68 -6.27 7.71
N GLN A 169 -8.54 -6.18 8.74
CA GLN A 169 -9.72 -5.30 8.72
C GLN A 169 -9.42 -3.85 9.14
N GLU A 170 -8.18 -3.55 9.52
CA GLU A 170 -7.74 -2.22 9.92
C GLU A 170 -7.80 -1.22 8.75
N MET A 171 -7.54 -1.67 7.52
CA MET A 171 -7.68 -0.86 6.32
C MET A 171 -9.14 -0.44 6.08
N GLU A 172 -10.08 -1.35 6.28
CA GLU A 172 -11.52 -1.06 6.17
C GLU A 172 -12.00 -0.03 7.20
N LEU A 173 -11.39 -0.01 8.40
CA LEU A 173 -11.65 1.03 9.39
C LEU A 173 -11.21 2.41 8.87
N CYS A 174 -9.99 2.50 8.32
CA CYS A 174 -9.46 3.74 7.77
C CYS A 174 -10.29 4.22 6.56
N LEU A 175 -10.65 3.32 5.65
CA LEU A 175 -11.49 3.62 4.49
C LEU A 175 -12.87 4.12 4.92
N MET A 176 -13.53 3.41 5.85
CA MET A 176 -14.85 3.81 6.35
C MET A 176 -14.82 5.17 7.03
N LEU A 177 -13.75 5.50 7.78
CA LEU A 177 -13.60 6.82 8.39
C LEU A 177 -13.54 7.94 7.33
N VAL A 178 -12.79 7.71 6.24
CA VAL A 178 -12.68 8.66 5.13
C VAL A 178 -14.00 8.76 4.35
N GLU A 179 -14.67 7.64 4.11
CA GLU A 179 -15.98 7.62 3.45
C GLU A 179 -17.04 8.40 4.24
N CYS A 180 -17.11 8.17 5.57
CA CYS A 180 -17.99 8.93 6.46
C CYS A 180 -17.70 10.43 6.36
N CYS A 181 -16.42 10.81 6.42
CA CYS A 181 -16.01 12.21 6.29
C CYS A 181 -16.37 12.81 4.92
N SER A 182 -16.31 12.02 3.86
CA SER A 182 -16.61 12.49 2.50
C SER A 182 -18.10 12.82 2.32
N GLN A 183 -18.99 12.07 2.97
CA GLN A 183 -20.45 12.19 2.84
C GLN A 183 -21.05 13.36 3.61
N GLU A 184 -20.29 13.95 4.54
CA GLU A 184 -20.74 15.13 5.27
C GLU A 184 -20.91 16.35 4.37
N LYS A 185 -21.87 17.21 4.69
CA LYS A 185 -22.07 18.46 3.91
C LYS A 185 -20.89 19.41 4.03
N THR A 186 -20.24 19.42 5.19
CA THR A 186 -19.11 20.29 5.51
C THR A 186 -18.11 19.53 6.34
N TYR A 187 -16.82 19.74 6.08
CA TYR A 187 -15.75 19.11 6.85
C TYR A 187 -15.86 19.42 8.34
N LEU A 188 -15.95 18.37 9.15
CA LEU A 188 -15.90 18.42 10.59
C LEU A 188 -14.52 17.98 11.06
N LYS A 189 -13.85 18.82 11.86
CA LYS A 189 -12.53 18.51 12.45
C LYS A 189 -12.55 17.23 13.31
N TYR A 190 -13.73 16.81 13.75
CA TYR A 190 -13.98 15.55 14.46
C TYR A 190 -13.31 14.34 13.80
N TYR A 191 -13.49 14.17 12.48
CA TYR A 191 -12.90 13.05 11.74
C TYR A 191 -11.37 13.14 11.67
N GLY A 192 -10.82 14.34 11.50
CA GLY A 192 -9.38 14.58 11.53
C GLY A 192 -8.75 14.21 12.87
N PHE A 193 -9.40 14.57 14.00
CA PHE A 193 -8.91 14.20 15.32
C PHE A 193 -8.97 12.70 15.60
N ILE A 194 -10.03 12.00 15.15
CA ILE A 194 -10.10 10.53 15.25
C ILE A 194 -8.95 9.91 14.44
N ALA A 195 -8.80 10.31 13.18
CA ALA A 195 -7.78 9.77 12.29
C ALA A 195 -6.37 9.98 12.85
N CYS A 196 -6.04 11.19 13.30
CA CYS A 196 -4.74 11.49 13.92
C CYS A 196 -4.51 10.64 15.18
N ARG A 197 -5.51 10.52 16.06
CA ARG A 197 -5.35 9.73 17.29
C ARG A 197 -5.12 8.26 16.98
N ILE A 198 -5.83 7.68 16.02
CA ILE A 198 -5.66 6.28 15.62
C ILE A 198 -4.27 6.06 14.99
N CYS A 199 -3.80 6.95 14.11
CA CYS A 199 -2.46 6.88 13.53
C CYS A 199 -1.36 6.93 14.58
N LEU A 200 -1.51 7.78 15.60
CA LEU A 200 -0.52 7.93 16.68
C LEU A 200 -0.53 6.77 17.69
N LEU A 201 -1.61 5.97 17.75
CA LEU A 201 -1.71 4.84 18.67
C LEU A 201 -0.98 3.60 18.16
N ASN A 202 -1.15 3.28 16.87
CA ASN A 202 -0.51 2.11 16.27
C ASN A 202 -0.07 2.41 14.83
N ARG A 203 1.17 2.04 14.51
CA ARG A 203 1.78 2.22 13.19
C ARG A 203 1.02 1.50 12.08
N VAL A 204 0.37 0.38 12.39
CA VAL A 204 -0.41 -0.37 11.38
C VAL A 204 -1.50 0.49 10.75
N TYR A 205 -2.15 1.36 11.53
CA TYR A 205 -3.13 2.30 10.99
C TYR A 205 -2.49 3.44 10.18
N GLN A 206 -1.28 3.86 10.55
CA GLN A 206 -0.54 4.86 9.77
C GLN A 206 -0.23 4.34 8.37
N ASP A 207 0.27 3.10 8.28
CA ASP A 207 0.55 2.43 7.00
C ASP A 207 -0.77 2.24 6.21
N ALA A 208 -1.87 1.87 6.87
CA ALA A 208 -3.18 1.76 6.24
C ALA A 208 -3.73 3.10 5.70
N PHE A 209 -3.56 4.22 6.44
CA PHE A 209 -3.96 5.54 5.94
C PHE A 209 -3.08 6.01 4.77
N GLU A 210 -1.82 5.59 4.70
CA GLU A 210 -0.95 5.84 3.55
C GLU A 210 -1.50 5.17 2.28
N GLU A 211 -1.90 3.89 2.40
CA GLU A 211 -2.50 3.12 1.31
C GLU A 211 -3.85 3.72 0.88
N VAL A 212 -4.72 4.04 1.85
CA VAL A 212 -6.01 4.70 1.58
C VAL A 212 -5.80 6.05 0.88
N PHE A 213 -4.76 6.82 1.20
CA PHE A 213 -4.46 8.05 0.46
C PHE A 213 -4.15 7.79 -1.02
N LYS A 214 -3.34 6.77 -1.32
CA LYS A 214 -2.97 6.40 -2.69
C LYS A 214 -4.18 5.91 -3.49
N GLU A 215 -5.03 5.08 -2.88
CA GLU A 215 -6.26 4.58 -3.50
C GLU A 215 -7.27 5.71 -3.76
N GLN A 216 -7.48 6.56 -2.75
CA GLN A 216 -8.37 7.71 -2.88
C GLN A 216 -7.87 8.67 -3.96
N TYR A 217 -6.57 8.94 -4.02
CA TYR A 217 -6.00 9.81 -5.05
C TYR A 217 -6.20 9.25 -6.47
N SER A 218 -6.04 7.94 -6.64
CA SER A 218 -6.25 7.25 -7.92
C SER A 218 -7.71 7.34 -8.40
N THR A 219 -8.67 7.30 -7.46
CA THR A 219 -10.12 7.31 -7.76
C THR A 219 -10.77 8.70 -7.65
N ILE A 220 -10.00 9.77 -7.41
CA ILE A 220 -10.46 11.16 -7.25
C ILE A 220 -11.40 11.63 -8.36
N HIS A 221 -11.17 11.20 -9.60
CA HIS A 221 -11.95 11.63 -10.76
C HIS A 221 -13.43 11.23 -10.69
N ARG A 222 -13.79 10.23 -9.87
CA ARG A 222 -15.17 9.78 -9.64
C ARG A 222 -15.89 10.56 -8.54
N LEU A 223 -15.16 11.30 -7.72
CA LEU A 223 -15.70 12.02 -6.57
C LEU A 223 -16.21 13.40 -6.99
N GLU A 224 -17.35 13.79 -6.42
CA GLU A 224 -17.90 15.14 -6.59
C GLU A 224 -17.11 16.19 -5.79
N THR A 225 -17.28 17.46 -6.13
CA THR A 225 -16.51 18.59 -5.58
C THR A 225 -16.61 18.73 -4.06
N ASN A 226 -17.76 18.44 -3.46
CA ASN A 226 -17.95 18.50 -2.01
C ASN A 226 -17.18 17.38 -1.29
N LYS A 227 -17.26 16.15 -1.82
CA LYS A 227 -16.50 15.00 -1.31
C LYS A 227 -15.00 15.27 -1.40
N LEU A 228 -14.53 15.79 -2.54
CA LEU A 228 -13.12 16.17 -2.72
C LEU A 228 -12.65 17.18 -1.68
N ARG A 229 -13.48 18.18 -1.36
CA ARG A 229 -13.14 19.18 -0.35
C ARG A 229 -12.96 18.56 1.04
N ASN A 230 -13.87 17.68 1.45
CA ASN A 230 -13.80 17.05 2.76
C ASN A 230 -12.62 16.06 2.85
N VAL A 231 -12.41 15.26 1.81
CA VAL A 231 -11.30 14.29 1.75
C VAL A 231 -9.95 15.03 1.72
N ALA A 232 -9.82 16.13 0.98
CA ALA A 232 -8.61 16.95 1.02
C ALA A 232 -8.35 17.53 2.41
N LYS A 233 -9.39 18.00 3.11
CA LYS A 233 -9.25 18.59 4.46
C LYS A 233 -8.86 17.57 5.53
N ILE A 234 -9.36 16.33 5.48
CA ILE A 234 -8.95 15.28 6.44
C ILE A 234 -7.48 14.89 6.25
N PHE A 235 -7.02 14.74 5.00
CA PHE A 235 -5.62 14.43 4.73
C PHE A 235 -4.68 15.59 5.03
N ALA A 236 -5.11 16.84 4.77
CA ALA A 236 -4.38 18.01 5.25
C ALA A 236 -4.25 18.01 6.78
N HIS A 237 -5.30 17.61 7.50
CA HIS A 237 -5.29 17.50 8.96
C HIS A 237 -4.27 16.47 9.48
N LEU A 238 -4.23 15.31 8.83
CA LEU A 238 -3.27 14.25 9.14
C LEU A 238 -1.81 14.69 8.89
N LEU A 239 -1.57 15.41 7.79
CA LEU A 239 -0.24 15.88 7.40
C LEU A 239 0.29 17.00 8.31
N TYR A 240 -0.53 18.01 8.65
CA TYR A 240 -0.05 19.08 9.53
C TYR A 240 0.14 18.62 10.98
N SER A 241 -0.60 17.59 11.40
CA SER A 241 -0.48 16.99 12.73
C SER A 241 0.66 15.97 12.80
N ASP A 242 1.50 15.87 11.75
CA ASP A 242 2.59 14.90 11.60
C ASP A 242 2.17 13.44 11.90
N SER A 243 0.90 13.10 11.67
CA SER A 243 0.35 11.76 11.89
C SER A 243 0.55 10.83 10.69
N LEU A 244 0.74 11.41 9.51
CA LEU A 244 0.94 10.70 8.24
C LEU A 244 2.24 11.21 7.60
N PRO A 245 3.11 10.32 7.10
CA PRO A 245 4.39 10.72 6.53
C PRO A 245 4.17 11.48 5.22
N TRP A 246 4.99 12.50 4.98
CA TRP A 246 4.92 13.33 3.77
C TRP A 246 5.36 12.59 2.50
N THR A 247 5.79 11.33 2.62
CA THR A 247 6.07 10.43 1.49
C THR A 247 4.84 10.18 0.62
N VAL A 248 3.63 10.37 1.14
CA VAL A 248 2.40 10.23 0.33
C VAL A 248 2.32 11.17 -0.87
N PHE A 249 3.08 12.27 -0.87
CA PHE A 249 3.13 13.18 -2.02
C PHE A 249 3.74 12.55 -3.28
N GLU A 250 4.43 11.40 -3.17
CA GLU A 250 5.03 10.68 -4.29
C GLU A 250 4.00 10.27 -5.35
N CYS A 251 2.75 9.96 -4.96
CA CYS A 251 1.72 9.59 -5.94
C CYS A 251 1.20 10.79 -6.74
N ILE A 252 1.48 12.03 -6.29
CA ILE A 252 0.97 13.25 -6.90
C ILE A 252 1.93 13.74 -7.97
N HIS A 253 1.46 13.71 -9.22
CA HIS A 253 2.19 14.19 -10.38
C HIS A 253 1.49 15.42 -10.94
N LEU A 254 2.19 16.55 -11.06
CA LEU A 254 1.63 17.82 -11.49
C LEU A 254 2.04 18.13 -12.94
N ASN A 255 1.47 17.37 -13.88
CA ASN A 255 1.68 17.51 -15.33
C ASN A 255 0.41 17.95 -16.05
N GLU A 256 0.55 18.49 -17.27
CA GLU A 256 -0.61 18.87 -18.10
C GLU A 256 -1.41 17.65 -18.58
N GLU A 257 -0.73 16.55 -18.91
CA GLU A 257 -1.33 15.33 -19.48
C GLU A 257 -1.91 14.40 -18.39
N ASP A 258 -1.19 14.21 -17.28
CA ASP A 258 -1.59 13.24 -16.25
C ASP A 258 -2.59 13.80 -15.22
N THR A 259 -2.78 15.13 -15.16
CA THR A 259 -3.66 15.74 -14.15
C THR A 259 -5.07 16.02 -14.65
N THR A 260 -6.03 15.34 -14.03
CA THR A 260 -7.46 15.67 -14.20
C THR A 260 -7.82 16.99 -13.53
N SER A 261 -8.93 17.60 -13.93
CA SER A 261 -9.48 18.79 -13.24
C SER A 261 -9.80 18.51 -11.77
N SER A 262 -10.31 17.32 -11.45
CA SER A 262 -10.58 16.86 -10.08
C SER A 262 -9.31 16.75 -9.24
N SER A 263 -8.24 16.17 -9.80
CA SER A 263 -6.92 16.09 -9.13
C SER A 263 -6.37 17.48 -8.81
N ARG A 264 -6.51 18.44 -9.74
CA ARG A 264 -6.11 19.84 -9.54
C ARG A 264 -6.89 20.53 -8.43
N ILE A 265 -8.21 20.32 -8.38
CA ILE A 265 -9.06 20.87 -7.31
C ILE A 265 -8.66 20.26 -5.95
N PHE A 266 -8.39 18.96 -5.91
CA PHE A 266 -7.95 18.27 -4.69
C PHE A 266 -6.63 18.86 -4.16
N ILE A 267 -5.59 18.92 -5.01
CA ILE A 267 -4.27 19.47 -4.63
C ILE A 267 -4.40 20.93 -4.20
N LYS A 268 -5.22 21.72 -4.91
CA LYS A 268 -5.52 23.11 -4.53
C LYS A 268 -6.05 23.20 -3.10
N ILE A 269 -7.08 22.42 -2.76
CA ILE A 269 -7.70 22.48 -1.43
C ILE A 269 -6.74 21.95 -0.36
N LEU A 270 -6.02 20.86 -0.65
CA LEU A 270 -5.02 20.26 0.24
C LEU A 270 -3.93 21.28 0.62
N CYS A 271 -3.31 21.92 -0.37
CA CYS A 271 -2.24 22.89 -0.15
C CYS A 271 -2.75 24.18 0.52
N GLN A 272 -3.97 24.63 0.20
CA GLN A 272 -4.58 25.79 0.87
C GLN A 272 -4.80 25.51 2.36
N GLU A 273 -5.41 24.38 2.71
CA GLU A 273 -5.64 24.02 4.11
C GLU A 273 -4.31 23.84 4.88
N LEU A 274 -3.29 23.21 4.27
CA LEU A 274 -1.96 23.10 4.87
C LEU A 274 -1.33 24.48 5.12
N SER A 275 -1.48 25.41 4.18
CA SER A 275 -0.96 26.76 4.32
C SER A 275 -1.67 27.58 5.39
N GLU A 276 -2.98 27.34 5.59
CA GLU A 276 -3.78 27.99 6.63
C GLU A 276 -3.39 27.52 8.04
N GLN A 277 -3.06 26.25 8.21
CA GLN A 277 -2.73 25.67 9.53
C GLN A 277 -1.24 25.81 9.91
N LEU A 278 -0.30 25.52 9.00
CA LEU A 278 1.15 25.66 9.30
C LEU A 278 1.66 27.08 9.09
N GLY A 279 1.05 27.83 8.17
CA GLY A 279 1.61 29.05 7.59
C GLY A 279 2.59 28.76 6.44
N LEU A 280 2.70 29.73 5.52
CA LEU A 280 3.48 29.59 4.28
C LEU A 280 4.99 29.37 4.53
N ALA A 281 5.56 30.01 5.56
CA ALA A 281 7.00 29.92 5.84
C ALA A 281 7.42 28.51 6.28
N LYS A 282 6.70 27.93 7.24
CA LYS A 282 6.95 26.56 7.72
C LYS A 282 6.67 25.53 6.64
N LEU A 283 5.62 25.76 5.84
CA LEU A 283 5.30 24.89 4.71
C LEU A 283 6.42 24.90 3.66
N LYS A 284 6.99 26.07 3.35
CA LYS A 284 8.14 26.19 2.44
C LYS A 284 9.37 25.46 2.98
N GLU A 285 9.66 25.61 4.27
CA GLU A 285 10.77 24.90 4.92
C GLU A 285 10.63 23.38 4.80
N ARG A 286 9.43 22.84 5.10
CA ARG A 286 9.14 21.40 4.96
C ARG A 286 9.24 20.90 3.51
N PHE A 287 8.77 21.68 2.53
CA PHE A 287 8.91 21.33 1.11
C PHE A 287 10.33 21.47 0.56
N SER A 288 11.21 22.22 1.24
CA SER A 288 12.60 22.44 0.80
C SER A 288 13.58 21.45 1.42
N ASP A 289 13.11 20.42 2.14
CA ASP A 289 13.97 19.43 2.78
C ASP A 289 14.66 18.54 1.71
N PRO A 290 16.02 18.53 1.64
CA PRO A 290 16.76 17.76 0.65
C PRO A 290 16.51 16.25 0.69
N TYR A 291 16.13 15.69 1.85
CA TYR A 291 15.90 14.25 1.97
C TYR A 291 14.57 13.80 1.34
N MET A 292 13.60 14.71 1.18
CA MET A 292 12.26 14.43 0.66
C MET A 292 12.06 14.92 -0.78
N GLU A 293 13.12 15.42 -1.44
CA GLU A 293 13.05 15.93 -2.81
C GLU A 293 12.48 14.90 -3.80
N GLN A 294 12.78 13.61 -3.61
CA GLN A 294 12.24 12.53 -4.45
C GLN A 294 10.72 12.38 -4.30
N ALA A 295 10.20 12.44 -3.07
CA ALA A 295 8.75 12.35 -2.82
C ALA A 295 8.00 13.58 -3.36
N PHE A 296 8.69 14.73 -3.49
CA PHE A 296 8.11 15.96 -4.06
C PHE A 296 8.41 16.15 -5.55
N ALA A 297 9.15 15.25 -6.19
CA ALA A 297 9.52 15.38 -7.60
C ALA A 297 8.30 15.50 -8.52
N GLY A 298 7.20 14.80 -8.17
CA GLY A 298 5.93 14.90 -8.88
C GLY A 298 5.21 16.24 -8.68
N LEU A 299 5.33 16.86 -7.50
CA LEU A 299 4.70 18.15 -7.18
C LEU A 299 5.50 19.34 -7.75
N PHE A 300 6.83 19.21 -7.77
CA PHE A 300 7.76 20.22 -8.27
C PHE A 300 8.64 19.64 -9.40
N PRO A 301 8.07 19.45 -10.60
CA PRO A 301 8.83 18.88 -11.73
C PRO A 301 9.96 19.83 -12.16
N THR A 302 11.19 19.32 -12.14
CA THR A 302 12.42 20.04 -12.55
C THR A 302 12.97 19.62 -13.90
N HIS A 303 12.50 18.49 -14.45
CA HIS A 303 13.06 17.88 -15.66
C HIS A 303 12.53 18.47 -16.97
N ASP A 304 11.23 18.81 -17.03
CA ASP A 304 10.61 19.38 -18.22
C ASP A 304 10.21 20.85 -18.01
N PRO A 305 10.70 21.79 -18.83
CA PRO A 305 10.34 23.20 -18.71
C PRO A 305 8.85 23.48 -18.90
N ARG A 306 8.08 22.64 -19.60
CA ARG A 306 6.62 22.83 -19.72
C ARG A 306 5.93 22.47 -18.41
N ALA A 307 6.22 21.29 -17.86
CA ALA A 307 5.74 20.87 -16.54
C ALA A 307 6.14 21.86 -15.43
N THR A 308 7.37 22.38 -15.43
CA THR A 308 7.81 23.40 -14.46
C THR A 308 6.98 24.69 -14.56
N ARG A 309 6.69 25.17 -15.78
CA ARG A 309 5.83 26.36 -15.98
C ARG A 309 4.40 26.11 -15.53
N PHE A 310 3.87 24.92 -15.82
CA PHE A 310 2.54 24.51 -15.39
C PHE A 310 2.44 24.51 -13.86
N ALA A 311 3.41 23.91 -13.16
CA ALA A 311 3.47 23.91 -11.71
C ALA A 311 3.54 25.33 -11.11
N ILE A 312 4.38 26.20 -11.67
CA ILE A 312 4.47 27.61 -11.24
C ILE A 312 3.12 28.31 -11.40
N ASN A 313 2.48 28.20 -12.56
CA ASN A 313 1.20 28.84 -12.83
C ASN A 313 0.09 28.28 -11.92
N PHE A 314 0.10 26.98 -11.67
CA PHE A 314 -0.85 26.32 -10.77
C PHE A 314 -0.74 26.89 -9.35
N PHE A 315 0.43 26.88 -8.72
CA PHE A 315 0.60 27.41 -7.37
C PHE A 315 0.36 28.93 -7.27
N VAL A 316 0.67 29.70 -8.32
CA VAL A 316 0.30 31.12 -8.39
C VAL A 316 -1.22 31.29 -8.42
N SER A 317 -1.94 30.50 -9.21
CA SER A 317 -3.41 30.54 -9.28
C SER A 317 -4.10 30.16 -7.97
N ILE A 318 -3.43 29.35 -7.13
CA ILE A 318 -3.90 28.95 -5.81
C ILE A 318 -3.66 30.04 -4.76
N GLY A 319 -2.73 30.96 -5.02
CA GLY A 319 -2.28 31.98 -4.06
C GLY A 319 -1.04 31.56 -3.24
N LEU A 320 -0.40 30.44 -3.59
CA LEU A 320 0.77 29.88 -2.89
C LEU A 320 2.06 30.03 -3.70
N GLY A 321 2.21 31.16 -4.40
CA GLY A 321 3.34 31.41 -5.30
C GLY A 321 4.72 31.35 -4.62
N GLY A 322 4.80 31.65 -3.32
CA GLY A 322 6.07 31.62 -2.56
C GLY A 322 6.69 30.23 -2.38
N LEU A 323 5.92 29.15 -2.60
CA LEU A 323 6.45 27.78 -2.62
C LEU A 323 7.30 27.50 -3.88
N THR A 324 7.07 28.27 -4.95
CA THR A 324 7.69 28.01 -6.27
C THR A 324 8.98 28.78 -6.53
N ASP A 325 9.53 29.46 -5.52
CA ASP A 325 10.76 30.26 -5.68
C ASP A 325 11.93 29.42 -6.21
N GLY A 326 12.09 28.19 -5.71
CA GLY A 326 13.10 27.23 -6.20
C GLY A 326 12.88 26.85 -7.67
N LEU A 327 11.65 26.54 -8.07
CA LEU A 327 11.35 26.25 -9.48
C LEU A 327 11.61 27.46 -10.40
N ARG A 328 11.34 28.67 -9.92
CA ARG A 328 11.60 29.92 -10.68
C ARG A 328 13.09 30.15 -10.89
N THR A 329 13.94 29.86 -9.90
CA THR A 329 15.40 29.96 -10.08
C THR A 329 15.91 28.87 -11.02
N HIS A 330 15.40 27.64 -10.91
CA HIS A 330 15.73 26.55 -11.85
C HIS A 330 15.33 26.90 -13.29
N LEU A 331 14.15 27.47 -13.52
CA LEU A 331 13.70 27.90 -14.84
C LEU A 331 14.60 29.02 -15.41
N LYS A 332 14.94 30.02 -14.59
CA LYS A 332 15.89 31.09 -14.99
C LYS A 332 17.27 30.51 -15.34
N ASN A 333 17.78 29.57 -14.56
CA ASN A 333 19.07 28.92 -14.81
C ASN A 333 19.02 28.05 -16.07
N TYR A 334 17.92 27.33 -16.29
CA TYR A 334 17.68 26.55 -17.51
C TYR A 334 17.62 27.44 -18.75
N GLN A 335 16.88 28.57 -18.69
CA GLN A 335 16.85 29.56 -19.76
C GLN A 335 18.24 30.16 -20.03
N LYS A 336 19.00 30.48 -18.98
CA LYS A 336 20.36 30.99 -19.12
C LYS A 336 21.25 29.98 -19.84
N ARG A 337 21.18 28.69 -19.46
CA ARG A 337 21.95 27.62 -20.08
C ARG A 337 21.59 27.42 -21.56
N LEU A 338 20.31 27.49 -21.91
CA LEU A 338 19.87 27.43 -23.30
C LEU A 338 20.37 28.61 -24.14
N VAL A 339 20.38 29.82 -23.57
CA VAL A 339 20.93 31.00 -24.26
C VAL A 339 22.44 30.88 -24.42
N GLU A 340 23.16 30.43 -23.38
CA GLU A 340 24.60 30.17 -23.45
C GLU A 340 24.93 29.08 -24.49
N GLU A 341 24.14 28.01 -24.58
CA GLU A 341 24.28 26.95 -25.59
C GLU A 341 23.96 27.43 -27.00
N ALA A 342 22.90 28.23 -27.19
CA ALA A 342 22.57 28.83 -28.47
C ALA A 342 23.63 29.84 -28.92
N GLN A 343 24.18 30.63 -28.00
CA GLN A 343 25.28 31.55 -28.26
C GLN A 343 26.57 30.79 -28.60
N ALA A 344 26.88 29.70 -27.88
CA ALA A 344 28.04 28.85 -28.18
C ALA A 344 27.89 28.12 -29.52
N ALA A 345 26.69 27.66 -29.87
CA ALA A 345 26.40 27.06 -31.17
C ALA A 345 26.50 28.09 -32.31
N ALA A 346 26.01 29.30 -32.10
CA ALA A 346 26.17 30.40 -33.06
C ALA A 346 27.64 30.82 -33.22
N LEU A 347 28.42 30.85 -32.14
CA LEU A 347 29.86 31.10 -32.19
C LEU A 347 30.61 29.96 -32.90
N ARG A 348 30.25 28.69 -32.65
CA ARG A 348 30.82 27.55 -33.38
C ARG A 348 30.49 27.59 -34.87
N GLN A 349 29.27 27.95 -35.23
CA GLN A 349 28.89 28.17 -36.63
C GLN A 349 29.63 29.36 -37.26
N ALA A 350 29.92 30.41 -36.47
CA ALA A 350 30.74 31.52 -36.93
C ALA A 350 32.21 31.14 -37.10
N GLU A 351 32.77 30.32 -36.20
CA GLU A 351 34.14 29.79 -36.28
C GLU A 351 34.30 28.81 -37.46
N GLU A 352 33.34 27.90 -37.69
CA GLU A 352 33.29 27.03 -38.87
C GLU A 352 33.16 27.82 -40.19
N SER A 353 32.55 29.02 -40.16
CA SER A 353 32.51 29.92 -41.31
C SER A 353 33.80 30.74 -41.51
N SER A 354 34.73 30.71 -40.55
CA SER A 354 36.02 31.42 -40.60
C SER A 354 37.22 30.54 -40.94
N ASP A 355 37.06 29.20 -40.94
CA ASP A 355 38.10 28.22 -41.28
C ASP A 355 37.87 27.56 -42.66
N SER A 356 37.68 28.38 -43.68
CA SER A 356 37.73 27.94 -45.08
C SER A 356 38.38 28.99 -45.98
N ASP A 357 39.64 29.31 -45.71
CA ASP A 357 40.51 30.01 -46.66
C ASP A 357 41.93 29.42 -46.67
N SER A 358 42.14 28.44 -47.56
CA SER A 358 43.42 28.24 -48.26
C SER A 358 43.14 27.88 -49.72
N SER A 359 43.04 28.96 -50.52
CA SER A 359 43.30 29.07 -51.96
C SER A 359 42.66 28.06 -52.94
N SER A 360 41.74 28.51 -53.78
CA SER A 360 42.06 29.05 -55.12
C SER A 360 40.81 29.36 -55.99
N SER A 361 40.78 30.61 -56.48
CA SER A 361 40.26 31.11 -57.77
C SER A 361 38.84 30.80 -58.28
N SER A 362 38.05 31.90 -58.38
CA SER A 362 37.08 32.29 -59.44
C SER A 362 35.89 31.37 -59.72
N SER A 363 34.63 31.81 -59.78
CA SER A 363 34.03 33.14 -59.99
C SER A 363 32.50 33.06 -59.85
N SER A 364 31.87 34.13 -59.33
CA SER A 364 30.50 34.67 -59.61
C SER A 364 29.28 33.72 -59.53
N SER A 365 28.13 34.03 -58.93
CA SER A 365 27.51 35.28 -58.46
C SER A 365 26.11 34.93 -57.90
N SER A 366 25.64 35.63 -56.84
CA SER A 366 24.25 36.07 -56.51
C SER A 366 23.06 35.13 -56.81
N SER A 367 22.05 34.90 -55.95
CA SER A 367 21.50 35.68 -54.84
C SER A 367 20.28 34.93 -54.23
N SER A 368 20.05 35.13 -52.92
CA SER A 368 18.75 35.28 -52.20
C SER A 368 17.69 34.16 -52.26
N SER A 369 16.92 33.83 -51.22
CA SER A 369 16.89 34.09 -49.78
C SER A 369 15.70 33.30 -49.21
N SER A 370 15.86 32.83 -47.99
CA SER A 370 14.94 32.16 -47.07
C SER A 370 13.49 32.64 -46.99
N SER A 371 12.56 31.74 -46.67
CA SER A 371 11.79 31.81 -45.41
C SER A 371 10.88 30.58 -45.22
N SER A 372 11.00 29.94 -44.05
CA SER A 372 10.00 29.02 -43.49
C SER A 372 9.40 29.68 -42.25
N SER A 373 8.09 29.86 -42.31
CA SER A 373 7.23 30.58 -41.38
C SER A 373 6.87 29.77 -40.14
N SER A 374 6.88 30.42 -38.98
CA SER A 374 5.97 30.11 -37.87
C SER A 374 5.66 31.39 -37.11
N SER A 375 4.48 31.94 -37.35
CA SER A 375 3.96 33.15 -36.70
C SER A 375 2.97 32.75 -35.61
N SER A 376 3.17 33.31 -34.42
CA SER A 376 2.20 33.33 -33.32
C SER A 376 1.29 34.54 -33.48
N ASP A 377 -0.01 34.31 -33.37
CA ASP A 377 -1.07 35.29 -33.46
C ASP A 377 -1.17 36.11 -32.16
N SER A 378 -1.29 37.42 -32.26
CA SER A 378 -1.65 38.33 -31.16
C SER A 378 -2.29 39.57 -31.74
N SER A 379 -3.62 39.56 -31.77
CA SER A 379 -4.48 40.65 -32.20
C SER A 379 -4.53 41.76 -31.16
N SER A 380 -4.12 42.97 -31.54
CA SER A 380 -4.57 44.21 -30.90
C SER A 380 -5.10 45.15 -31.96
N THR A 381 -6.37 45.54 -31.83
CA THR A 381 -7.00 46.59 -32.63
C THR A 381 -7.38 47.74 -31.72
N SER A 382 -6.74 48.87 -31.97
CA SER A 382 -7.10 50.19 -31.45
C SER A 382 -8.26 50.79 -32.27
N SER A 383 -9.22 51.40 -31.60
CA SER A 383 -10.10 52.42 -32.19
C SER A 383 -10.14 53.65 -31.28
N SER A 384 -9.90 54.79 -31.89
CA SER A 384 -9.66 56.12 -31.34
C SER A 384 -10.94 56.95 -31.10
N SER A 385 -10.74 58.04 -30.33
CA SER A 385 -11.56 59.29 -30.22
C SER A 385 -12.83 59.18 -29.35
N SER A 386 -13.22 60.16 -28.51
CA SER A 386 -12.91 61.59 -28.41
C SER A 386 -13.23 62.12 -27.01
N SER A 387 -12.53 63.18 -26.61
CA SER A 387 -12.77 64.01 -25.43
C SER A 387 -14.01 64.90 -25.54
N SER A 388 -14.76 65.06 -24.46
CA SER A 388 -15.45 66.32 -24.14
C SER A 388 -15.70 66.46 -22.64
N THR A 389 -15.19 67.56 -22.11
CA THR A 389 -15.37 68.14 -20.78
C THR A 389 -16.80 68.68 -20.58
N SER A 390 -17.37 68.54 -19.39
CA SER A 390 -18.19 69.59 -18.78
C SER A 390 -18.41 69.38 -17.28
N SER A 391 -18.12 70.44 -16.55
CA SER A 391 -18.37 70.78 -15.15
C SER A 391 -19.84 70.89 -14.75
N SER A 392 -20.17 70.51 -13.50
CA SER A 392 -21.15 71.16 -12.59
C SER A 392 -21.33 70.24 -11.36
N SER A 393 -20.84 70.57 -10.16
CA SER A 393 -21.41 71.49 -9.14
C SER A 393 -22.80 71.09 -8.63
N SER A 394 -22.96 71.25 -7.31
CA SER A 394 -24.16 71.16 -6.45
C SER A 394 -24.31 69.82 -5.71
N SER A 395 -24.00 69.71 -4.41
CA SER A 395 -24.49 70.40 -3.19
C SER A 395 -25.85 69.89 -2.71
N GLU A 396 -25.91 69.63 -1.39
CA GLU A 396 -27.10 69.56 -0.52
C GLU A 396 -27.93 68.27 -0.60
N SER A 397 -28.53 67.71 0.46
CA SER A 397 -28.54 67.93 1.91
C SER A 397 -29.38 66.79 2.52
N GLU A 398 -29.11 66.48 3.79
CA GLU A 398 -30.08 66.21 4.87
C GLU A 398 -31.18 65.12 4.77
N SER A 399 -31.19 64.30 5.84
CA SER A 399 -32.37 63.87 6.64
C SER A 399 -33.39 62.91 6.03
N ASP A 400 -33.42 61.67 6.51
CA ASP A 400 -34.29 61.21 7.63
C ASP A 400 -33.79 59.85 8.14
#